data_AF-A0A949FM05-F1
#
_entry.id   AF-A0A949FM05-F1
#
_cell.length_a   1.000
_cell.length_b   1.000
_cell.length_c   1.000
_cell.angle_alpha   90.00
_cell.angle_beta   90.00
_cell.angle_gamma   90.00
#
_symmetry.space_group_name_H-M   'P 1'
#
loop_
_entity.id
_entity.type
_entity.pdbx_description
1 polymer ?
#
loop_
_entity_poly.entity_id
_entity_poly.type
_entity_poly.pdbx_seq_one_letter_code
_entity_poly.pdbx_strand_id
1 'polypeptide(L)'
;EIRPLDGDQSWLLLIESRFSAPKEIKTRLGPTPFGLAAVRMTKSIGVHDGGGRIMNSEGQINEKEIFRKPARWCDYTGRLDNSSEGFAGIALMNHPSNPVHPAPFHVRDDGWMGACLNFEKEIIVEEGSPLFVQYAYWIHDGIVNQEAIDARWAEFSQRQHPLKK
;
A
#
# COMPACT_ATOMS: atom_id res chain seq x y z
N GLU A 1 -2.61 -13.61 3.58
CA GLU A 1 -3.31 -14.53 2.64
C GLU A 1 -2.88 -14.20 1.22
N ILE A 2 -2.63 -15.19 0.36
CA ILE A 2 -2.29 -15.00 -1.06
C ILE A 2 -3.40 -15.64 -1.90
N ARG A 3 -3.96 -14.90 -2.85
CA ARG A 3 -5.01 -15.39 -3.76
C ARG A 3 -4.61 -15.15 -5.21
N PRO A 4 -4.68 -16.17 -6.10
CA PRO A 4 -4.73 -15.91 -7.53
C PRO A 4 -6.05 -15.19 -7.87
N LEU A 5 -6.02 -14.31 -8.87
CA LEU A 5 -7.22 -13.68 -9.40
C LEU A 5 -7.65 -14.37 -10.71
N ASP A 6 -8.96 -14.48 -10.94
CA ASP A 6 -9.49 -15.14 -12.14
C ASP A 6 -9.16 -14.32 -13.40
N GLY A 7 -8.70 -14.98 -14.46
CA GLY A 7 -8.58 -14.41 -15.81
C GLY A 7 -7.20 -13.85 -16.19
N ASP A 8 -6.43 -13.31 -15.24
CA ASP A 8 -5.08 -12.75 -15.45
C ASP A 8 -4.05 -13.40 -14.52
N GLN A 9 -2.76 -13.42 -14.86
CA GLN A 9 -1.69 -13.88 -13.96
C GLN A 9 -1.39 -12.88 -12.82
N SER A 10 -2.42 -12.24 -12.27
CA SER A 10 -2.31 -11.28 -11.18
C SER A 10 -2.59 -11.93 -9.81
N TRP A 11 -1.95 -11.38 -8.78
CA TRP A 11 -2.04 -11.90 -7.42
C TRP A 11 -2.50 -10.81 -6.46
N LEU A 12 -3.39 -11.18 -5.55
CA LEU A 12 -3.75 -10.33 -4.41
C LEU A 12 -3.12 -10.90 -3.14
N LEU A 13 -2.16 -10.18 -2.59
CA LEU A 13 -1.58 -10.45 -1.28
C LEU A 13 -2.25 -9.57 -0.23
N LEU A 14 -2.93 -10.20 0.72
CA LEU A 14 -3.56 -9.55 1.85
C LEU A 14 -2.69 -9.73 3.10
N ILE A 15 -2.33 -8.63 3.75
CA ILE A 15 -1.60 -8.62 5.01
C ILE A 15 -2.48 -8.00 6.08
N GLU A 16 -2.90 -8.82 7.03
CA GLU A 16 -3.66 -8.42 8.21
C GLU A 16 -2.77 -8.67 9.43
N SER A 17 -2.64 -7.70 10.31
CA SER A 17 -1.74 -7.80 11.46
C SER A 17 -2.36 -7.20 12.71
N ARG A 18 -2.10 -7.87 13.85
CA ARG A 18 -2.45 -7.42 15.19
C ARG A 18 -1.17 -7.24 16.00
N PHE A 19 -1.01 -6.06 16.58
CA PHE A 19 0.05 -5.74 17.52
C PHE A 19 -0.55 -5.48 18.89
N SER A 20 -0.07 -6.20 19.91
CA SER A 20 -0.51 -6.06 21.30
C SER A 20 0.68 -5.73 22.19
N ALA A 21 0.44 -4.97 23.25
CA ALA A 21 1.43 -4.77 24.30
C ALA A 21 1.23 -5.78 25.43
N PRO A 22 2.29 -6.11 26.20
CA PRO A 22 2.15 -6.88 27.43
C PRO A 22 1.23 -6.18 28.43
N LYS A 23 0.69 -6.95 29.38
CA LYS A 23 -0.16 -6.44 30.46
C LYS A 23 0.53 -5.28 31.20
N GLU A 24 -0.24 -4.24 31.51
CA GLU A 24 0.22 -3.02 32.21
C GLU A 24 1.31 -2.21 31.49
N ILE A 25 1.71 -2.58 30.27
CA ILE A 25 2.66 -1.83 29.43
C ILE A 25 1.91 -1.03 28.36
N LYS A 26 2.29 0.24 28.20
CA LYS A 26 1.85 1.09 27.08
C LYS A 26 3.01 1.26 26.10
N THR A 27 2.86 0.75 24.88
CA THR A 27 3.84 0.95 23.80
C THR A 27 3.44 2.15 22.96
N ARG A 28 4.35 3.13 22.83
CA ARG A 28 4.15 4.32 22.01
C ARG A 28 4.84 4.17 20.67
N LEU A 29 4.08 4.29 19.59
CA LEU A 29 4.59 4.49 18.23
C LEU A 29 4.51 5.99 17.93
N GLY A 30 5.65 6.68 17.94
CA GLY A 30 5.70 8.12 17.65
C GLY A 30 5.35 8.43 16.19
N PRO A 31 4.99 9.68 15.86
CA PRO A 31 4.70 10.09 14.49
C PRO A 31 5.86 9.77 13.53
N THR A 32 5.54 9.21 12.36
CA THR A 32 6.56 8.78 11.38
C THR A 32 6.07 8.91 9.94
N PRO A 33 6.92 9.35 8.99
CA PRO A 33 6.61 9.30 7.55
C PRO A 33 6.69 7.88 6.98
N PHE A 34 6.86 6.86 7.80
CA PHE A 34 6.91 5.46 7.38
C PHE A 34 5.72 4.68 7.92
N GLY A 35 5.61 3.42 7.52
CA GLY A 35 4.60 2.51 8.03
C GLY A 35 5.04 1.07 7.95
N LEU A 36 4.08 0.18 8.16
CA LEU A 36 4.32 -1.26 8.22
C LEU A 36 4.23 -1.93 6.85
N ALA A 37 3.68 -1.23 5.85
CA ALA A 37 3.48 -1.72 4.50
C ALA A 37 4.20 -0.84 3.48
N ALA A 38 5.20 -1.41 2.83
CA ALA A 38 5.99 -0.76 1.79
C ALA A 38 6.41 -1.77 0.71
N VAL A 39 6.81 -1.24 -0.44
CA VAL A 39 7.38 -1.98 -1.58
C VAL A 39 8.62 -1.24 -2.07
N ARG A 40 9.65 -2.02 -2.42
CA ARG A 40 10.81 -1.56 -3.17
C ARG A 40 10.79 -2.25 -4.53
N MET A 41 10.51 -1.50 -5.57
CA MET A 41 10.49 -2.00 -6.94
C MET A 41 11.91 -2.26 -7.46
N THR A 42 12.03 -3.17 -8.43
CA THR A 42 13.26 -3.31 -9.22
C THR A 42 13.52 -2.05 -10.03
N LYS A 43 14.79 -1.78 -10.34
CA LYS A 43 15.22 -0.57 -11.08
C LYS A 43 14.53 -0.42 -12.44
N SER A 44 14.24 -1.53 -13.13
CA SER A 44 13.56 -1.50 -14.43
C SER A 44 12.13 -0.94 -14.36
N ILE A 45 11.48 -1.03 -13.18
CA ILE A 45 10.17 -0.43 -12.94
C ILE A 45 10.29 1.00 -12.38
N GLY A 46 11.41 1.37 -11.75
CA GLY A 46 11.58 2.69 -11.14
C GLY A 46 11.37 3.85 -12.14
N VAL A 47 10.79 4.96 -11.67
CA VAL A 47 10.61 6.19 -12.47
C VAL A 47 11.97 6.71 -12.95
N HIS A 48 12.93 6.83 -12.03
CA HIS A 48 14.25 7.39 -12.32
C HIS A 48 15.10 6.48 -13.21
N ASP A 49 15.14 5.18 -12.91
CA ASP A 49 16.07 4.23 -13.54
C ASP A 49 15.49 3.49 -14.75
N GLY A 50 14.16 3.31 -14.79
CA GLY A 50 13.47 2.42 -15.73
C GLY A 50 12.35 3.08 -16.53
N GLY A 51 12.06 4.36 -16.29
CA GLY A 51 11.01 5.09 -16.97
C GLY A 51 9.58 4.65 -16.59
N GLY A 52 9.42 4.01 -15.43
CA GLY A 52 8.09 3.69 -14.91
C GLY A 52 7.36 4.90 -14.35
N ARG A 53 6.26 4.64 -13.63
CA ARG A 53 5.34 5.66 -13.14
C ARG A 53 4.74 5.25 -11.79
N ILE A 54 4.58 6.23 -10.93
CA ILE A 54 3.78 6.11 -9.71
C ILE A 54 2.47 6.88 -9.92
N MET A 55 1.34 6.30 -9.53
CA MET A 55 0.02 6.93 -9.58
C MET A 55 -0.73 6.66 -8.28
N ASN A 56 -1.46 7.64 -7.75
CA ASN A 56 -2.30 7.41 -6.57
C ASN A 56 -3.80 7.59 -6.86
N SER A 57 -4.62 7.29 -5.86
CA SER A 57 -6.09 7.35 -5.95
C SER A 57 -6.69 8.72 -6.24
N GLU A 58 -5.88 9.78 -6.14
CA GLU A 58 -6.27 11.16 -6.40
C GLU A 58 -5.80 11.63 -7.79
N GLY A 59 -5.26 10.71 -8.61
CA GLY A 59 -4.77 10.98 -9.96
C GLY A 59 -3.41 11.69 -10.02
N GLN A 60 -2.71 11.80 -8.87
CA GLN A 60 -1.40 12.44 -8.78
C GLN A 60 -0.32 11.49 -9.29
N ILE A 61 0.73 12.06 -9.91
CA ILE A 61 1.76 11.30 -10.62
C ILE A 61 3.17 11.55 -10.05
N ASN A 62 3.90 10.46 -9.82
CA ASN A 62 5.31 10.42 -9.40
C ASN A 62 5.59 11.14 -8.06
N GLU A 63 6.86 11.13 -7.63
CA GLU A 63 7.26 11.62 -6.31
C GLU A 63 6.83 13.07 -6.05
N LYS A 64 7.02 13.95 -7.04
CA LYS A 64 6.72 15.39 -6.92
C LYS A 64 5.28 15.66 -6.50
N GLU A 65 4.33 14.87 -7.00
CA GLU A 65 2.92 15.10 -6.73
C GLU A 65 2.37 14.24 -5.61
N ILE A 66 2.98 13.07 -5.31
CA ILE A 66 2.44 12.10 -4.36
C ILE A 66 3.10 12.18 -2.98
N PHE A 67 4.36 12.62 -2.88
CA PHE A 67 5.13 12.52 -1.63
C PHE A 67 4.41 13.15 -0.44
N ARG A 68 4.07 12.29 0.54
CA ARG A 68 3.35 12.61 1.79
C ARG A 68 1.93 13.15 1.59
N LYS A 69 1.31 12.92 0.43
CA LYS A 69 -0.10 13.26 0.21
C LYS A 69 -1.02 12.07 0.51
N PRO A 70 -2.19 12.31 1.13
CA PRO A 70 -3.16 11.26 1.42
C PRO A 70 -3.72 10.60 0.15
N ALA A 71 -3.78 9.27 0.14
CA ALA A 71 -4.44 8.48 -0.91
C ALA A 71 -4.98 7.16 -0.33
N ARG A 72 -5.94 6.56 -1.02
CA ARG A 72 -6.52 5.23 -0.68
C ARG A 72 -5.56 4.10 -1.06
N TRP A 73 -4.85 4.30 -2.16
CA TRP A 73 -3.87 3.39 -2.73
C TRP A 73 -2.82 4.16 -3.51
N CYS A 74 -1.68 3.51 -3.75
CA CYS A 74 -0.62 3.98 -4.62
C CYS A 74 -0.13 2.81 -5.47
N ASP A 75 -0.05 3.03 -6.78
CA ASP A 75 0.43 2.08 -7.78
C ASP A 75 1.81 2.48 -8.29
N TYR A 76 2.67 1.48 -8.50
CA TYR A 76 3.97 1.65 -9.13
C TYR A 76 4.12 0.63 -10.25
N THR A 77 4.05 1.13 -11.49
CA THR A 77 4.05 0.33 -12.71
C THR A 77 5.19 0.74 -13.63
N GLY A 78 5.82 -0.24 -14.28
CA GLY A 78 6.91 0.02 -15.22
C GLY A 78 7.26 -1.20 -16.04
N ARG A 79 8.32 -1.07 -16.85
CA ARG A 79 8.75 -2.14 -17.74
C ARG A 79 9.61 -3.15 -16.97
N LEU A 80 9.19 -4.41 -16.98
CA LEU A 80 9.94 -5.53 -16.41
C LEU A 80 10.91 -6.13 -17.43
N ASP A 81 10.49 -6.25 -18.70
CA ASP A 81 11.33 -6.75 -19.79
C ASP A 81 10.99 -6.13 -21.17
N ASN A 82 11.71 -6.56 -22.20
CA ASN A 82 11.60 -6.01 -23.56
C ASN A 82 10.50 -6.65 -24.42
N SER A 83 9.70 -7.57 -23.87
CA SER A 83 8.54 -8.12 -24.57
C SER A 83 7.41 -7.08 -24.71
N SER A 84 6.44 -7.36 -25.58
CA SER A 84 5.25 -6.50 -25.73
C SER A 84 4.41 -6.43 -24.46
N GLU A 85 4.31 -7.55 -23.74
CA GLU A 85 3.59 -7.70 -22.47
C GLU A 85 4.47 -7.43 -21.25
N GLY A 86 5.69 -6.94 -21.45
CA GLY A 86 6.72 -6.81 -20.42
C GLY A 86 6.48 -5.68 -19.42
N PHE A 87 5.24 -5.27 -19.16
CA PHE A 87 4.89 -4.31 -18.11
C PHE A 87 4.30 -5.06 -16.92
N ALA A 88 4.62 -4.59 -15.72
CA ALA A 88 4.02 -5.08 -14.49
C ALA A 88 4.09 -4.00 -13.42
N GLY A 89 3.31 -4.18 -12.37
CA GLY A 89 3.27 -3.25 -11.25
C GLY A 89 2.72 -3.86 -9.99
N ILE A 90 2.77 -3.04 -8.93
CA ILE A 90 2.16 -3.36 -7.65
C ILE A 90 1.35 -2.15 -7.21
N ALA A 91 0.06 -2.36 -6.94
CA ALA A 91 -0.77 -1.40 -6.24
C ALA A 91 -0.81 -1.73 -4.74
N LEU A 92 -0.29 -0.82 -3.90
CA LEU A 92 -0.37 -0.88 -2.45
C LEU A 92 -1.61 -0.14 -1.95
N MET A 93 -2.49 -0.85 -1.26
CA MET A 93 -3.79 -0.38 -0.81
C MET A 93 -3.85 -0.26 0.71
N ASN A 94 -4.35 0.87 1.20
CA ASN A 94 -4.59 1.13 2.62
C ASN A 94 -6.07 0.93 2.95
N HIS A 95 -6.36 0.14 3.99
CA HIS A 95 -7.74 -0.14 4.40
C HIS A 95 -8.36 1.03 5.21
N PRO A 96 -9.67 1.33 5.08
CA PRO A 96 -10.35 2.34 5.91
C PRO A 96 -10.30 2.10 7.42
N SER A 97 -10.09 0.85 7.84
CA SER A 97 -9.97 0.51 9.26
C SER A 97 -8.62 0.81 9.88
N ASN A 98 -7.62 1.20 9.08
CA ASN A 98 -6.29 1.53 9.58
C ASN A 98 -6.31 2.87 10.33
N PRO A 99 -5.32 3.15 11.22
CA PRO A 99 -5.33 4.36 12.05
C PRO A 99 -5.40 5.68 11.27
N VAL A 100 -4.84 5.71 10.05
CA VAL A 100 -4.88 6.86 9.15
C VAL A 100 -5.45 6.40 7.81
N HIS A 101 -6.57 6.99 7.40
CA HIS A 101 -7.18 6.75 6.11
C HIS A 101 -7.95 7.98 5.58
N PRO A 102 -7.77 8.38 4.30
CA PRO A 102 -6.70 7.96 3.39
C PRO A 102 -5.30 8.20 4.00
N ALA A 103 -4.33 7.34 3.68
CA ALA A 103 -3.00 7.43 4.30
C ALA A 103 -2.08 8.30 3.43
N PRO A 104 -1.25 9.17 4.03
CA PRO A 104 -0.12 9.75 3.33
C PRO A 104 0.79 8.65 2.78
N PHE A 105 1.24 8.77 1.54
CA PHE A 105 2.22 7.84 0.96
C PHE A 105 3.62 8.45 0.92
N HIS A 106 4.60 7.73 1.46
CA HIS A 106 6.00 8.05 1.25
C HIS A 106 6.49 7.29 0.02
N VAL A 107 6.66 8.03 -1.07
CA VAL A 107 7.19 7.52 -2.34
C VAL A 107 8.54 8.12 -2.69
N ARG A 108 9.31 7.42 -3.52
CA ARG A 108 10.50 7.92 -4.19
C ARG A 108 10.52 7.43 -5.63
N ASP A 109 11.01 8.27 -6.53
CA ASP A 109 11.19 7.91 -7.94
C ASP A 109 12.26 6.81 -8.14
N ASP A 110 12.99 6.42 -7.08
CA ASP A 110 13.98 5.33 -7.06
C ASP A 110 13.39 3.91 -6.87
N GLY A 111 12.05 3.79 -6.82
CA GLY A 111 11.37 2.50 -6.65
C GLY A 111 10.74 2.29 -5.27
N TRP A 112 10.83 3.24 -4.34
CA TRP A 112 10.18 3.12 -3.03
C TRP A 112 8.73 3.62 -3.03
N MET A 113 7.84 2.87 -2.40
CA MET A 113 6.54 3.36 -1.95
C MET A 113 6.11 2.72 -0.63
N GLY A 114 5.44 3.47 0.24
CA GLY A 114 4.88 2.93 1.47
C GLY A 114 3.77 3.81 2.04
N ALA A 115 2.77 3.17 2.65
CA ALA A 115 1.68 3.87 3.33
C ALA A 115 2.12 4.25 4.75
N CYS A 116 2.07 5.54 5.10
CA CYS A 116 2.38 5.99 6.45
C CYS A 116 1.40 5.38 7.44
N LEU A 117 1.91 4.79 8.53
CA LEU A 117 1.05 4.24 9.58
C LEU A 117 0.40 5.37 10.40
N ASN A 118 1.22 6.35 10.79
CA ASN A 118 0.83 7.41 11.73
C ASN A 118 1.69 8.67 11.50
N PHE A 119 1.35 9.44 10.47
CA PHE A 119 2.20 10.54 9.99
C PHE A 119 2.28 11.73 10.95
N GLU A 120 1.14 12.13 11.53
CA GLU A 120 1.05 13.34 12.36
C GLU A 120 0.85 13.04 13.84
N LYS A 121 0.26 11.87 14.14
CA LYS A 121 -0.16 11.50 15.50
C LYS A 121 0.54 10.23 15.93
N GLU A 122 0.74 10.10 17.23
CA GLU A 122 1.21 8.85 17.79
C GLU A 122 0.09 7.81 17.87
N ILE A 123 0.49 6.54 17.94
CA ILE A 123 -0.39 5.42 18.29
C ILE A 123 0.08 4.86 19.62
N ILE A 124 -0.85 4.67 20.54
CA ILE A 124 -0.61 3.95 21.79
C ILE A 124 -1.21 2.56 21.67
N VAL A 125 -0.39 1.54 21.92
CA VAL A 125 -0.80 0.13 21.97
C VAL A 125 -0.74 -0.33 23.41
N GLU A 126 -1.84 -0.89 23.90
CA GLU A 126 -1.98 -1.47 25.25
C GLU A 126 -2.86 -2.74 25.20
N GLU A 127 -2.88 -3.53 26.28
CA GLU A 127 -3.60 -4.82 26.34
C GLU A 127 -5.06 -4.72 25.87
N GLY A 128 -5.79 -3.69 26.32
CA GLY A 128 -7.19 -3.43 25.96
C GLY A 128 -7.40 -2.70 24.63
N SER A 129 -6.32 -2.23 24.00
CA SER A 129 -6.37 -1.47 22.74
C SER A 129 -5.22 -1.90 21.80
N PRO A 130 -5.28 -3.14 21.26
CA PRO A 130 -4.31 -3.58 20.27
C PRO A 130 -4.42 -2.78 18.97
N LEU A 131 -3.29 -2.60 18.27
CA LEU A 131 -3.25 -2.03 16.94
C LEU A 131 -3.59 -3.09 15.91
N PHE A 132 -4.56 -2.79 15.07
CA PHE A 132 -5.01 -3.60 13.96
C PHE A 132 -4.75 -2.86 12.65
N VAL A 133 -4.11 -3.52 11.69
CA VAL A 133 -3.84 -2.97 10.37
C VAL A 133 -4.09 -3.99 9.28
N GLN A 134 -4.56 -3.50 8.13
CA GLN A 134 -4.86 -4.29 6.94
C GLN A 134 -4.31 -3.58 5.70
N TYR A 135 -3.57 -4.29 4.88
CA TYR A 135 -3.05 -3.82 3.61
C TYR A 135 -3.28 -4.87 2.52
N ALA A 136 -3.45 -4.41 1.29
CA ALA A 136 -3.46 -5.27 0.12
C ALA A 136 -2.39 -4.84 -0.88
N TYR A 137 -1.76 -5.82 -1.51
CA TYR A 137 -0.84 -5.65 -2.60
C TYR A 137 -1.44 -6.39 -3.79
N TRP A 138 -1.86 -5.63 -4.80
CA TRP A 138 -2.26 -6.21 -6.06
C TRP A 138 -1.06 -6.19 -7.00
N ILE A 139 -0.50 -7.37 -7.23
CA ILE A 139 0.58 -7.59 -8.20
C ILE A 139 -0.10 -7.88 -9.52
N HIS A 140 0.10 -7.03 -10.51
CA HIS A 140 -0.57 -7.12 -11.79
C HIS A 140 0.42 -7.09 -12.94
N ASP A 141 0.04 -7.75 -14.03
CA ASP A 141 0.69 -7.59 -15.33
C ASP A 141 0.10 -6.38 -16.06
N GLY A 142 0.84 -5.93 -17.07
CA GLY A 142 0.43 -4.81 -17.92
C GLY A 142 0.38 -3.47 -17.20
N ILE A 143 -0.18 -2.49 -17.92
CA ILE A 143 -0.47 -1.16 -17.40
C ILE A 143 -1.94 -1.12 -17.01
N VAL A 144 -2.22 -0.99 -15.72
CA VAL A 144 -3.59 -0.85 -15.20
C VAL A 144 -3.99 0.62 -15.12
N ASN A 145 -5.27 0.89 -15.36
CA ASN A 145 -5.83 2.23 -15.21
C ASN A 145 -6.35 2.46 -13.78
N GLN A 146 -6.64 3.72 -13.47
CA GLN A 146 -7.13 4.13 -12.16
C GLN A 146 -8.44 3.42 -11.77
N GLU A 147 -9.37 3.26 -12.71
CA GLU A 147 -10.68 2.63 -12.48
C GLU A 147 -10.55 1.17 -12.04
N ALA A 148 -9.65 0.40 -12.66
CA ALA A 148 -9.39 -0.98 -12.28
C ALA A 148 -8.85 -1.08 -10.84
N ILE A 149 -7.90 -0.21 -10.48
CA ILE A 149 -7.34 -0.18 -9.12
C ILE A 149 -8.40 0.27 -8.10
N ASP A 150 -9.22 1.27 -8.43
CA ASP A 150 -10.32 1.73 -7.58
C ASP A 150 -11.34 0.61 -7.34
N ALA A 151 -11.68 -0.19 -8.36
CA ALA A 151 -12.55 -1.35 -8.21
C ALA A 151 -11.95 -2.41 -7.28
N ARG A 152 -10.65 -2.73 -7.43
CA ARG A 152 -9.95 -3.66 -6.52
C ARG A 152 -9.89 -3.13 -5.10
N TRP A 153 -9.61 -1.84 -4.92
CA TRP A 153 -9.61 -1.21 -3.60
C TRP A 153 -11.01 -1.23 -2.98
N ALA A 154 -12.07 -1.00 -3.76
CA ALA A 154 -13.45 -1.05 -3.28
C ALA A 154 -13.78 -2.43 -2.72
N GLU A 155 -13.41 -3.52 -3.42
CA GLU A 155 -13.58 -4.89 -2.91
C GLU A 155 -12.80 -5.13 -1.62
N PHE A 156 -11.54 -4.68 -1.57
CA PHE A 156 -10.70 -4.79 -0.37
C PHE A 156 -11.28 -4.01 0.81
N SER A 157 -11.81 -2.80 0.58
CA SER A 157 -12.33 -1.89 1.61
C SER A 157 -13.54 -2.40 2.38
N GLN A 158 -14.26 -3.38 1.80
CA GLN A 158 -15.43 -3.99 2.43
C GLN A 158 -15.06 -5.16 3.35
N ARG A 159 -13.79 -5.55 3.40
CA ARG A 159 -13.35 -6.68 4.23
C ARG A 159 -13.40 -6.30 5.70
N GLN A 160 -14.17 -7.07 6.46
CA GLN A 160 -14.19 -6.95 7.92
C GLN A 160 -12.90 -7.51 8.50
N HIS A 161 -12.38 -6.84 9.53
CA HIS A 161 -11.17 -7.26 10.20
C HIS A 161 -11.42 -8.59 10.95
N PRO A 162 -10.84 -9.73 10.54
CA PRO A 162 -11.16 -11.03 11.12
C PRO A 162 -10.73 -11.15 12.59
N LEU A 163 -9.76 -10.33 13.00
CA LEU A 163 -9.25 -10.27 14.39
C LEU A 163 -9.99 -9.29 15.31
N LYS A 164 -11.00 -8.55 14.83
CA LYS A 164 -11.93 -7.78 15.68
C LYS A 164 -13.13 -8.67 16.02
N LYS A 165 -12.96 -9.63 16.91
CA LYS A 165 -14.05 -10.33 17.59
C LYS A 165 -14.07 -9.92 19.05
#